data_AF-A0A1W1CGX9-F1
#
_entry.id   AF-A0A1W1CGX9-F1
#
_cell.length_a   1.000
_cell.length_b   1.000
_cell.length_c   1.000
_cell.angle_alpha   90.00
_cell.angle_beta   90.00
_cell.angle_gamma   90.00
#
_symmetry.space_group_name_H-M   'P 1'
#
loop_
_entity.id
_entity.type
_entity.pdbx_description
1 polymer ?
#
loop_
_entity_poly.entity_id
_entity_poly.type
_entity_poly.pdbx_seq_one_letter_code
_entity_poly.pdbx_strand_id
1 'polypeptide(L)'
;MKKITGKKMKKFNLFNEIIVTDKQELLNAVNSQKEFGINIKGEIVFTPFADKEILIYQGRHTPQNSSALMPQKAPTLSDILGDKYQVVEDDDRVLIKAFANWQELIKVNTPRASYDDTTGDGVDKFADETLEEIGWNATEFDISYRELVDLLEEKCEGTLLCIEQEEPSYQFSGLGFLTDAKEAQEILFDYCQQKIKKMMQEDPLYAKEKLSSDEEEAAEFFKLF
;
A
#
# COMPACT_ATOMS: atom_id res chain seq x y z
N MET A 1 27.57 19.58 8.18
CA MET A 1 26.62 18.47 8.39
C MET A 1 25.62 18.48 7.25
N LYS A 2 25.69 17.53 6.33
CA LYS A 2 24.61 17.32 5.33
C LYS A 2 23.43 16.75 6.11
N LYS A 3 22.27 17.43 6.08
CA LYS A 3 21.01 16.80 6.47
C LYS A 3 20.83 15.60 5.53
N ILE A 4 20.98 14.39 6.06
CA ILE A 4 20.42 13.21 5.41
C ILE A 4 18.92 13.39 5.59
N THR A 5 18.25 13.95 4.59
CA THR A 5 16.80 13.77 4.44
C THR A 5 16.62 12.26 4.33
N GLY A 6 16.24 11.61 5.44
CA GLY A 6 15.96 10.18 5.45
C GLY A 6 14.98 9.85 4.35
N LYS A 7 15.23 8.76 3.62
CA LYS A 7 14.22 8.18 2.74
C LYS A 7 13.03 7.83 3.64
N LYS A 8 11.89 8.46 3.40
CA LYS A 8 10.64 8.22 4.14
C LYS A 8 9.59 7.81 3.12
N MET A 9 8.72 6.87 3.48
CA MET A 9 7.56 6.56 2.65
C MET A 9 6.68 7.80 2.49
N LYS A 10 6.19 8.00 1.27
CA LYS A 10 5.28 9.10 0.95
C LYS A 10 3.85 8.66 1.23
N LYS A 11 3.14 9.43 2.05
CA LYS A 11 1.71 9.20 2.29
C LYS A 11 0.90 9.72 1.11
N PHE A 12 0.08 8.87 0.51
CA PHE A 12 -0.87 9.19 -0.54
C PHE A 12 -2.27 8.96 0.00
N ASN A 13 -2.84 9.98 0.65
CA ASN A 13 -4.15 9.89 1.30
C ASN A 13 -5.25 10.24 0.30
N LEU A 14 -5.97 9.22 -0.18
CA LEU A 14 -7.01 9.37 -1.20
C LEU A 14 -8.10 10.39 -0.85
N PHE A 15 -8.34 10.65 0.43
CA PHE A 15 -9.30 11.68 0.87
C PHE A 15 -8.89 13.09 0.41
N ASN A 16 -7.58 13.35 0.35
CA ASN A 16 -7.01 14.64 0.01
C ASN A 16 -6.63 14.76 -1.47
N GLU A 17 -6.47 13.62 -2.17
CA GLU A 17 -5.95 13.59 -3.52
C GLU A 17 -7.04 13.86 -4.59
N ILE A 18 -6.64 14.60 -5.62
CA ILE A 18 -7.36 14.73 -6.89
C ILE A 18 -6.39 14.27 -7.97
N ILE A 19 -6.68 13.13 -8.57
CA ILE A 19 -5.85 12.54 -9.62
C ILE A 19 -6.23 13.19 -10.93
N VAL A 20 -5.24 13.73 -11.64
CA VAL A 20 -5.44 14.38 -12.94
C VAL A 20 -4.92 13.44 -14.02
N THR A 21 -5.77 13.12 -14.98
CA THR A 21 -5.41 12.26 -16.13
C THR A 21 -5.71 12.96 -17.45
N ASP A 22 -5.00 12.56 -18.51
CA ASP A 22 -5.25 13.05 -19.86
C ASP A 22 -6.57 12.47 -20.39
N LYS A 23 -7.45 13.35 -20.86
CA LYS A 23 -8.78 12.97 -21.33
C LYS A 23 -8.73 12.09 -22.57
N GLN A 24 -7.82 12.38 -23.49
CA GLN A 24 -7.74 11.65 -24.75
C GLN A 24 -7.17 10.24 -24.51
N GLU A 25 -6.16 10.09 -23.66
CA GLU A 25 -5.62 8.79 -23.25
C GLU A 25 -6.66 7.94 -22.54
N LEU A 26 -7.43 8.54 -21.60
CA LEU A 26 -8.50 7.84 -20.91
C LEU A 26 -9.58 7.36 -21.89
N LEU A 27 -10.05 8.23 -22.79
CA LEU A 27 -11.04 7.84 -23.81
C LEU A 27 -10.52 6.75 -24.75
N ASN A 28 -9.23 6.81 -25.13
CA ASN A 28 -8.61 5.76 -25.93
C ASN A 28 -8.60 4.42 -25.20
N ALA A 29 -8.29 4.40 -23.90
CA ALA A 29 -8.28 3.20 -23.08
C ALA A 29 -9.69 2.61 -22.92
N VAL A 30 -10.70 3.43 -22.66
CA VAL A 30 -12.11 3.03 -22.62
C VAL A 30 -12.52 2.36 -23.93
N ASN A 31 -12.20 2.99 -25.06
CA ASN A 31 -12.57 2.49 -26.39
C ASN A 31 -11.78 1.26 -26.82
N SER A 32 -10.62 1.00 -26.21
CA SER A 32 -9.79 -0.16 -26.53
C SER A 32 -10.44 -1.49 -26.16
N GLN A 33 -11.42 -1.47 -25.25
CA GLN A 33 -12.04 -2.65 -24.64
C GLN A 33 -11.01 -3.59 -24.01
N LYS A 34 -9.82 -3.11 -23.64
CA LYS A 34 -8.84 -3.84 -22.85
C LYS A 34 -9.03 -3.50 -21.37
N GLU A 35 -8.54 -4.36 -20.51
CA GLU A 35 -8.41 -4.01 -19.10
C GLU A 35 -7.29 -2.98 -18.93
N PHE A 36 -7.59 -1.90 -18.22
CA PHE A 36 -6.66 -0.82 -17.96
C PHE A 36 -6.80 -0.35 -16.50
N GLY A 37 -5.80 0.38 -16.04
CA GLY A 37 -5.82 1.08 -14.77
C GLY A 37 -5.45 2.55 -14.93
N ILE A 38 -5.82 3.33 -13.92
CA ILE A 38 -5.31 4.69 -13.72
C ILE A 38 -4.43 4.60 -12.48
N ASN A 39 -3.17 5.00 -12.56
CA ASN A 39 -2.28 4.97 -11.40
C ASN A 39 -2.38 6.25 -10.55
N ILE A 40 -1.69 6.26 -9.41
CA ILE A 40 -1.66 7.42 -8.50
C ILE A 40 -1.03 8.69 -9.12
N LYS A 41 -0.35 8.57 -10.26
CA LYS A 41 0.19 9.70 -11.03
C LYS A 41 -0.79 10.21 -12.11
N GLY A 42 -1.91 9.51 -12.30
CA GLY A 42 -2.89 9.82 -13.35
C GLY A 42 -2.55 9.24 -14.72
N GLU A 43 -1.54 8.36 -14.81
CA GLU A 43 -1.14 7.70 -16.05
C GLU A 43 -2.08 6.52 -16.35
N ILE A 44 -2.37 6.32 -17.64
CA ILE A 44 -3.16 5.18 -18.09
C ILE A 44 -2.23 4.00 -18.37
N VAL A 45 -2.45 2.89 -17.64
CA VAL A 45 -1.63 1.68 -17.75
C VAL A 45 -2.49 0.48 -18.15
N PHE A 46 -1.92 -0.47 -18.88
CA PHE A 46 -2.61 -1.69 -19.33
C PHE A 46 -2.02 -2.94 -18.66
N THR A 47 -2.79 -4.02 -18.66
CA THR A 47 -2.29 -5.31 -18.16
C THR A 47 -1.20 -5.90 -19.08
N PRO A 48 -0.20 -6.62 -18.53
CA PRO A 48 0.05 -6.82 -17.10
C PRO A 48 0.61 -5.55 -16.44
N PHE A 49 0.12 -5.23 -15.23
CA PHE A 49 0.61 -4.08 -14.47
C PHE A 49 2.02 -4.35 -13.92
N ALA A 50 2.80 -3.28 -13.77
CA ALA A 50 4.12 -3.37 -13.18
C ALA A 50 4.04 -3.83 -11.71
N ASP A 51 5.14 -4.40 -11.23
CA ASP A 51 5.28 -4.67 -9.79
C ASP A 51 5.17 -3.35 -9.01
N LYS A 52 4.49 -3.39 -7.87
CA LYS A 52 4.17 -2.22 -7.03
C LYS A 52 3.40 -1.09 -7.74
N GLU A 53 2.78 -1.32 -8.91
CA GLU A 53 1.90 -0.32 -9.55
C GLU A 53 0.68 -0.05 -8.67
N ILE A 54 0.54 1.21 -8.23
CA ILE A 54 -0.55 1.63 -7.33
C ILE A 54 -1.66 2.25 -8.17
N LEU A 55 -2.82 1.60 -8.19
CA LEU A 55 -3.96 1.95 -9.02
C LEU A 55 -5.05 2.66 -8.21
N ILE A 56 -5.57 3.77 -8.75
CA ILE A 56 -6.79 4.44 -8.28
C ILE A 56 -8.01 4.03 -9.10
N TYR A 57 -7.84 3.23 -10.15
CA TYR A 57 -8.89 2.56 -10.90
C TYR A 57 -8.31 1.33 -11.59
N GLN A 58 -9.09 0.25 -11.70
CA GLN A 58 -8.82 -0.89 -12.57
C GLN A 58 -10.15 -1.37 -13.14
N GLY A 59 -10.23 -1.53 -14.45
CA GLY A 59 -11.47 -1.97 -15.07
C GLY A 59 -11.39 -2.16 -16.57
N ARG A 60 -12.51 -2.61 -17.12
CA ARG A 60 -12.71 -2.82 -18.56
C ARG A 60 -14.09 -2.31 -18.95
N HIS A 61 -14.14 -1.36 -19.87
CA HIS A 61 -15.41 -0.95 -20.45
C HIS A 61 -15.85 -1.96 -21.51
N THR A 62 -17.06 -2.50 -21.35
CA THR A 62 -17.72 -3.30 -22.39
C THR A 62 -18.91 -2.49 -22.89
N PRO A 63 -18.89 -2.00 -24.14
CA PRO A 63 -20.02 -1.27 -24.70
C PRO A 63 -21.28 -2.12 -24.65
N GLN A 64 -22.40 -1.55 -24.20
CA GLN A 64 -23.68 -2.22 -24.34
C GLN A 64 -24.05 -2.33 -25.82
N ASN A 65 -24.67 -3.46 -26.20
CA ASN A 65 -25.17 -3.65 -27.56
C ASN A 65 -26.25 -2.61 -27.86
N SER A 66 -25.93 -1.61 -28.67
CA SER A 66 -26.91 -0.64 -29.14
C SER A 66 -27.67 -1.21 -30.34
N SER A 67 -29.01 -1.16 -30.27
CA SER A 67 -29.89 -1.47 -31.40
C SER A 67 -30.24 -0.16 -32.12
N ALA A 68 -30.36 -0.20 -33.45
CA ALA A 68 -30.78 0.95 -34.25
C ALA A 68 -32.14 1.54 -33.83
N LEU A 69 -32.96 0.76 -33.11
CA LEU A 69 -34.28 1.14 -32.60
C LEU A 69 -34.24 1.84 -31.23
N MET A 70 -33.12 1.78 -30.52
CA MET A 70 -32.91 2.45 -29.24
C MET A 70 -31.48 3.01 -29.21
N PRO A 71 -31.22 4.18 -29.82
CA PRO A 71 -29.92 4.82 -29.74
C PRO A 71 -29.62 5.13 -28.27
N GLN A 72 -28.68 4.40 -27.69
CA GLN A 72 -28.22 4.67 -26.34
C GLN A 72 -27.34 5.92 -26.35
N LYS A 73 -27.58 6.80 -25.38
CA LYS A 73 -26.66 7.91 -25.10
C LYS A 73 -25.29 7.32 -24.78
N ALA A 74 -24.23 7.89 -25.36
CA ALA A 74 -22.87 7.50 -25.00
C ALA A 74 -22.67 7.63 -23.48
N PRO A 75 -22.10 6.61 -22.81
CA PRO A 75 -21.86 6.67 -21.38
C PRO A 75 -20.89 7.80 -21.06
N THR A 76 -21.12 8.51 -19.96
CA THR A 76 -20.18 9.50 -19.43
C THR A 76 -18.98 8.80 -18.78
N LEU A 77 -17.88 9.53 -18.57
CA LEU A 77 -16.74 8.97 -17.83
C LEU A 77 -17.14 8.55 -16.40
N SER A 78 -18.07 9.26 -15.76
CA SER A 78 -18.64 8.85 -14.46
C SER A 78 -19.37 7.51 -14.55
N ASP A 79 -20.13 7.27 -15.63
CA ASP A 79 -20.81 5.97 -15.84
C ASP A 79 -19.80 4.83 -16.06
N ILE A 80 -18.64 5.14 -16.66
CA ILE A 80 -17.59 4.17 -16.98
C ILE A 80 -16.74 3.83 -15.74
N LEU A 81 -16.33 4.85 -14.98
CA LEU A 81 -15.49 4.65 -13.80
C LEU A 81 -16.32 4.11 -12.62
N GLY A 82 -17.57 4.54 -12.48
CA GLY A 82 -18.50 4.12 -11.44
C GLY A 82 -18.94 5.26 -10.54
N ASP A 83 -20.07 5.06 -9.87
CA ASP A 83 -20.76 6.04 -9.00
C ASP A 83 -19.94 6.47 -7.77
N LYS A 84 -18.98 5.65 -7.35
CA LYS A 84 -18.06 5.95 -6.25
C LYS A 84 -16.88 6.86 -6.64
N TYR A 85 -16.77 7.25 -7.92
CA TYR A 85 -15.79 8.21 -8.38
C TYR A 85 -16.43 9.57 -8.59
N GLN A 86 -15.79 10.63 -8.09
CA GLN A 86 -16.17 12.00 -8.47
C GLN A 86 -15.29 12.41 -9.64
N VAL A 87 -15.91 12.66 -10.78
CA VAL A 87 -15.22 12.93 -12.04
C VAL A 87 -15.62 14.31 -12.54
N VAL A 88 -14.63 15.14 -12.85
CA VAL A 88 -14.83 16.45 -13.49
C VAL A 88 -13.99 16.50 -14.75
N GLU A 89 -14.64 16.75 -15.89
CA GLU A 89 -13.95 17.00 -17.16
C GLU A 89 -13.61 18.49 -17.26
N ASP A 90 -12.35 18.80 -17.54
CA ASP A 90 -11.82 20.17 -17.66
C ASP A 90 -10.89 20.26 -18.87
N ASP A 91 -11.42 20.75 -19.99
CA ASP A 91 -10.77 20.79 -21.30
C ASP A 91 -10.16 19.45 -21.73
N ASP A 92 -8.83 19.36 -21.71
CA ASP A 92 -8.00 18.19 -22.06
C ASP A 92 -7.70 17.27 -20.87
N ARG A 93 -8.20 17.59 -19.68
CA ARG A 93 -7.95 16.87 -18.44
C ARG A 93 -9.22 16.29 -17.84
N VAL A 94 -9.04 15.25 -17.03
CA VAL A 94 -10.08 14.68 -16.19
C VAL A 94 -9.55 14.64 -14.76
N LEU A 95 -10.30 15.25 -13.84
CA LEU A 95 -10.01 15.30 -12.41
C LEU A 95 -10.84 14.23 -11.70
N ILE A 96 -10.19 13.35 -10.96
CA ILE A 96 -10.80 12.16 -10.36
C ILE A 96 -10.53 12.15 -8.85
N LYS A 97 -11.60 12.07 -8.05
CA LYS A 97 -11.51 11.64 -6.65
C LYS A 97 -11.98 10.21 -6.50
N ALA A 98 -11.16 9.39 -5.85
CA ALA A 98 -11.37 7.95 -5.74
C ALA A 98 -11.63 7.44 -4.30
N PHE A 99 -11.59 8.32 -3.29
CA PHE A 99 -11.69 7.91 -1.87
C PHE A 99 -12.96 7.09 -1.56
N ALA A 100 -14.10 7.43 -2.15
CA ALA A 100 -15.35 6.71 -1.89
C ALA A 100 -15.34 5.27 -2.43
N ASN A 101 -14.37 4.91 -3.28
CA ASN A 101 -14.17 3.56 -3.79
C ASN A 101 -13.10 2.74 -3.04
N TRP A 102 -12.64 3.22 -1.88
CA TRP A 102 -11.54 2.60 -1.12
C TRP A 102 -11.61 1.09 -0.94
N GLN A 103 -12.78 0.55 -0.60
CA GLN A 103 -12.97 -0.89 -0.39
C GLN A 103 -12.66 -1.74 -1.64
N GLU A 104 -12.88 -1.20 -2.83
CA GLU A 104 -12.50 -1.88 -4.07
C GLU A 104 -11.02 -1.67 -4.39
N LEU A 105 -10.49 -0.47 -4.08
CA LEU A 105 -9.07 -0.16 -4.28
C LEU A 105 -8.15 -0.98 -3.40
N ILE A 106 -8.59 -1.40 -2.20
CA ILE A 106 -7.87 -2.40 -1.40
C ILE A 106 -7.67 -3.66 -2.23
N LYS A 107 -8.76 -4.29 -2.71
CA LYS A 107 -8.69 -5.53 -3.49
C LYS A 107 -7.82 -5.41 -4.73
N VAL A 108 -7.93 -4.28 -5.43
CA VAL A 108 -7.15 -3.99 -6.63
C VAL A 108 -5.66 -4.00 -6.30
N ASN A 109 -5.25 -3.41 -5.17
CA ASN A 109 -3.86 -3.12 -4.87
C ASN A 109 -3.19 -4.10 -3.89
N THR A 110 -3.93 -4.82 -3.06
CA THR A 110 -3.40 -5.85 -2.14
C THR A 110 -2.44 -6.83 -2.84
N PRO A 111 -2.70 -7.34 -4.06
CA PRO A 111 -1.75 -8.23 -4.74
C PRO A 111 -0.36 -7.63 -5.02
N ARG A 112 -0.22 -6.31 -4.96
CA ARG A 112 1.03 -5.57 -5.17
C ARG A 112 1.53 -4.89 -3.90
N ALA A 113 0.76 -4.89 -2.82
CA ALA A 113 1.18 -4.30 -1.55
C ALA A 113 2.34 -5.09 -0.93
N SER A 114 3.18 -4.40 -0.17
CA SER A 114 4.23 -5.01 0.65
C SER A 114 3.72 -5.41 2.04
N TYR A 115 2.72 -4.70 2.57
CA TYR A 115 2.00 -5.06 3.78
C TYR A 115 0.58 -4.48 3.73
N ASP A 116 -0.32 -5.13 4.48
CA ASP A 116 -1.72 -4.71 4.64
C ASP A 116 -1.94 -4.15 6.05
N ASP A 117 -2.35 -2.88 6.11
CA ASP A 117 -2.67 -2.16 7.34
C ASP A 117 -4.11 -1.61 7.27
N THR A 118 -5.02 -2.45 6.78
CA THR A 118 -6.44 -2.12 6.64
C THR A 118 -7.29 -2.65 7.79
N THR A 119 -6.74 -3.50 8.67
CA THR A 119 -7.48 -4.14 9.75
C THR A 119 -7.55 -3.27 11.00
N GLY A 120 -8.61 -3.43 11.78
CA GLY A 120 -8.75 -2.72 13.06
C GLY A 120 -7.77 -3.19 14.14
N ASP A 121 -7.22 -4.39 13.97
CA ASP A 121 -6.28 -5.01 14.92
C ASP A 121 -4.81 -4.69 14.59
N GLY A 122 -4.55 -3.97 13.49
CA GLY A 122 -3.23 -3.51 13.06
C GLY A 122 -2.80 -4.08 11.71
N VAL A 123 -1.49 -4.23 11.56
CA VAL A 123 -0.86 -4.77 10.35
C VAL A 123 -1.08 -6.29 10.31
N ASP A 124 -1.61 -6.82 9.20
CA ASP A 124 -1.92 -8.25 9.04
C ASP A 124 -0.66 -9.08 8.85
N LYS A 125 0.10 -8.82 7.77
CA LYS A 125 1.35 -9.52 7.43
C LYS A 125 2.16 -8.77 6.37
N PHE A 126 3.43 -9.14 6.22
CA PHE A 126 4.24 -8.79 5.06
C PHE A 126 3.97 -9.74 3.88
N ALA A 127 4.03 -9.20 2.66
CA ALA A 127 3.92 -9.99 1.43
C ALA A 127 5.22 -10.69 1.05
N ASP A 128 6.36 -10.15 1.51
CA ASP A 128 7.68 -10.75 1.33
C ASP A 128 7.96 -11.75 2.46
N GLU A 129 8.28 -13.00 2.10
CA GLU A 129 8.43 -14.09 3.07
C GLU A 129 9.57 -13.83 4.06
N THR A 130 10.64 -13.14 3.65
CA THR A 130 11.77 -12.84 4.56
C THR A 130 11.42 -11.71 5.53
N LEU A 131 10.72 -10.67 5.07
CA LEU A 131 10.18 -9.64 5.98
C LEU A 131 9.20 -10.25 6.99
N GLU A 132 8.36 -11.17 6.52
CA GLU A 132 7.43 -11.90 7.37
C GLU A 132 8.19 -12.73 8.41
N GLU A 133 9.18 -13.53 8.00
CA GLU A 133 10.02 -14.32 8.92
C GLU A 133 10.72 -13.44 9.98
N ILE A 134 11.20 -12.25 9.60
CA ILE A 134 11.73 -11.27 10.55
C ILE A 134 10.63 -10.83 11.54
N GLY A 135 9.42 -10.55 11.06
CA GLY A 135 8.28 -10.17 11.88
C GLY A 135 7.91 -11.24 12.92
N TRP A 136 7.75 -12.50 12.49
CA TRP A 136 7.43 -13.63 13.38
C TRP A 136 8.48 -13.82 14.48
N ASN A 137 9.77 -13.81 14.14
CA ASN A 137 10.81 -13.94 15.15
C ASN A 137 10.89 -12.72 16.08
N ALA A 138 10.55 -11.52 15.58
CA ALA A 138 10.53 -10.31 16.39
C ALA A 138 9.41 -10.34 17.44
N THR A 139 8.26 -10.96 17.13
CA THR A 139 7.13 -11.02 18.08
C THR A 139 7.44 -11.84 19.34
N GLU A 140 8.38 -12.79 19.29
CA GLU A 140 8.85 -13.53 20.48
C GLU A 140 9.52 -12.60 21.51
N PHE A 141 9.99 -11.44 21.08
CA PHE A 141 10.59 -10.40 21.93
C PHE A 141 9.69 -9.16 22.06
N ASP A 142 8.36 -9.32 22.02
CA ASP A 142 7.38 -8.25 22.18
C ASP A 142 7.54 -7.09 21.16
N ILE A 143 8.20 -7.32 20.01
CA ILE A 143 8.31 -6.35 18.92
C ILE A 143 7.12 -6.54 17.97
N SER A 144 6.16 -5.61 18.02
CA SER A 144 4.94 -5.70 17.20
C SER A 144 5.17 -5.36 15.72
N TYR A 145 4.32 -5.91 14.83
CA TYR A 145 4.30 -5.53 13.41
C TYR A 145 4.07 -4.03 13.18
N ARG A 146 3.28 -3.37 14.03
CA ARG A 146 3.11 -1.90 13.98
C ARG A 146 4.45 -1.20 14.12
N GLU A 147 5.26 -1.60 15.10
CA GLU A 147 6.56 -1.00 15.33
C GLU A 147 7.52 -1.21 14.14
N LEU A 148 7.49 -2.40 13.53
CA LEU A 148 8.27 -2.69 12.33
C LEU A 148 7.81 -1.84 11.14
N VAL A 149 6.50 -1.73 10.90
CA VAL A 149 5.95 -0.88 9.84
C VAL A 149 6.26 0.59 10.08
N ASP A 150 6.14 1.09 11.31
CA ASP A 150 6.48 2.48 11.63
C ASP A 150 7.96 2.78 11.31
N LEU A 151 8.85 1.83 11.59
CA LEU A 151 10.26 1.92 11.22
C LEU A 151 10.46 1.93 9.70
N LEU A 152 9.80 1.02 8.98
CA LEU A 152 9.87 0.96 7.51
C LEU A 152 9.37 2.27 6.89
N GLU A 153 8.24 2.78 7.37
CA GLU A 153 7.68 4.04 6.91
C GLU A 153 8.63 5.22 7.17
N GLU A 154 9.39 5.21 8.27
CA GLU A 154 10.38 6.22 8.61
C GLU A 154 11.67 6.12 7.76
N LYS A 155 12.12 4.91 7.43
CA LYS A 155 13.48 4.65 6.91
C LYS A 155 13.54 4.21 5.45
N CYS A 156 12.47 3.69 4.89
CA CYS A 156 12.43 3.17 3.52
C CYS A 156 11.83 4.17 2.53
N GLU A 157 12.23 4.04 1.27
CA GLU A 157 11.51 4.66 0.17
C GLU A 157 10.29 3.81 -0.20
N GLY A 158 9.18 4.48 -0.47
CA GLY A 158 7.93 3.82 -0.82
C GLY A 158 6.74 4.76 -0.80
N THR A 159 5.56 4.19 -0.96
CA THR A 159 4.28 4.91 -0.88
C THR A 159 3.35 4.18 0.08
N LEU A 160 2.70 4.93 0.97
CA LEU A 160 1.58 4.46 1.77
C LEU A 160 0.30 4.96 1.10
N LEU A 161 -0.42 4.07 0.40
CA LEU A 161 -1.75 4.37 -0.12
C LEU A 161 -2.75 4.20 1.02
N CYS A 162 -3.46 5.27 1.40
CA CYS A 162 -4.38 5.17 2.53
C CYS A 162 -5.66 6.00 2.35
N ILE A 163 -6.64 5.69 3.19
CA ILE A 163 -7.58 6.69 3.69
C ILE A 163 -7.21 6.98 5.13
N GLU A 164 -7.03 8.27 5.42
CA GLU A 164 -6.90 8.78 6.77
C GLU A 164 -7.81 10.00 6.95
N GLN A 165 -8.57 9.99 8.04
CA GLN A 165 -9.42 11.10 8.44
C GLN A 165 -9.29 11.32 9.95
N GLU A 166 -9.04 12.56 10.37
CA GLU A 166 -8.87 12.90 11.79
C GLU A 166 -10.21 13.14 12.50
N GLU A 167 -11.18 13.74 11.81
CA GLU A 167 -12.45 14.22 12.38
C GLU A 167 -13.66 13.67 11.61
N PRO A 168 -14.77 13.26 12.27
CA PRO A 168 -15.08 13.42 13.71
C PRO A 168 -14.47 12.33 14.62
N SER A 169 -13.78 11.36 14.05
CA SER A 169 -13.07 10.30 14.76
C SER A 169 -11.91 9.85 13.88
N TYR A 170 -10.73 9.61 14.48
CA TYR A 170 -9.59 9.10 13.73
C TYR A 170 -9.94 7.77 13.06
N GLN A 171 -9.76 7.72 11.75
CA GLN A 171 -9.91 6.53 10.93
C GLN A 171 -8.68 6.42 10.05
N PHE A 172 -8.08 5.24 10.04
CA PHE A 172 -6.95 4.91 9.17
C PHE A 172 -7.16 3.52 8.57
N SER A 173 -6.81 3.41 7.30
CA SER A 173 -6.76 2.15 6.57
C SER A 173 -5.77 2.34 5.42
N GLY A 174 -4.76 1.47 5.32
CA GLY A 174 -3.67 1.69 4.38
C GLY A 174 -3.04 0.41 3.83
N LEU A 175 -2.36 0.58 2.69
CA LEU A 175 -1.52 -0.41 2.05
C LEU A 175 -0.14 0.21 1.82
N GLY A 176 0.91 -0.48 2.26
CA GLY A 176 2.28 -0.04 2.09
C GLY A 176 2.93 -0.61 0.84
N PHE A 177 3.67 0.20 0.10
CA PHE A 177 4.42 -0.18 -1.10
C PHE A 177 5.87 0.21 -0.95
N LEU A 178 6.70 -0.74 -0.54
CA LEU A 178 8.15 -0.55 -0.42
C LEU A 178 8.79 -0.59 -1.81
N THR A 179 9.73 0.32 -2.07
CA THR A 179 10.46 0.36 -3.35
C THR A 179 11.54 -0.71 -3.43
N ASP A 180 12.18 -1.05 -2.31
CA ASP A 180 13.24 -2.07 -2.24
C ASP A 180 13.01 -2.98 -1.01
N ALA A 181 12.64 -4.24 -1.28
CA ALA A 181 12.41 -5.24 -0.24
C ALA A 181 13.71 -5.63 0.49
N LYS A 182 14.87 -5.61 -0.18
CA LYS A 182 16.15 -5.95 0.45
C LYS A 182 16.61 -4.88 1.43
N GLU A 183 16.47 -3.60 1.03
CA GLU A 183 16.74 -2.47 1.94
C GLU A 183 15.85 -2.57 3.20
N ALA A 184 14.57 -2.89 3.02
CA ALA A 184 13.63 -3.10 4.12
C ALA A 184 14.04 -4.28 5.03
N GLN A 185 14.46 -5.41 4.46
CA GLN A 185 14.92 -6.57 5.21
C GLN A 185 16.15 -6.24 6.05
N GLU A 186 17.14 -5.57 5.47
CA GLU A 186 18.35 -5.13 6.17
C GLU A 186 18.01 -4.19 7.33
N ILE A 187 17.14 -3.20 7.09
CA ILE A 187 16.69 -2.24 8.12
C ILE A 187 15.98 -2.94 9.28
N LEU A 188 15.03 -3.83 9.00
CA LEU A 188 14.31 -4.54 10.07
C LEU A 188 15.23 -5.49 10.82
N PHE A 189 16.05 -6.25 10.11
CA PHE A 189 16.95 -7.22 10.74
C PHE A 189 17.94 -6.52 11.68
N ASP A 190 18.57 -5.43 11.23
CA ASP A 190 19.49 -4.64 12.05
C ASP A 190 18.80 -4.02 13.27
N TYR A 191 17.56 -3.55 13.10
CA TYR A 191 16.77 -3.00 14.21
C TYR A 191 16.44 -4.06 15.26
N CYS A 192 15.87 -5.19 14.84
CA CYS A 192 15.51 -6.29 15.73
C CYS A 192 16.75 -6.82 16.45
N GLN A 193 17.87 -7.02 15.73
CA GLN A 193 19.12 -7.46 16.35
C GLN A 193 19.57 -6.51 17.47
N GLN A 194 19.55 -5.20 17.24
CA GLN A 194 19.96 -4.22 18.25
C GLN A 194 18.98 -4.17 19.43
N LYS A 195 17.68 -4.16 19.16
CA LYS A 195 16.64 -4.06 20.19
C LYS A 195 16.60 -5.32 21.06
N ILE A 196 16.59 -6.50 20.46
CA ILE A 196 16.57 -7.79 21.17
C ILE A 196 17.84 -7.97 21.99
N LYS A 197 19.02 -7.66 21.42
CA LYS A 197 20.27 -7.70 22.17
C LYS A 197 20.23 -6.83 23.42
N LYS A 198 19.62 -5.65 23.33
CA LYS A 198 19.43 -4.76 24.47
C LYS A 198 18.45 -5.35 25.49
N MET A 199 17.32 -5.91 25.03
CA MET A 199 16.35 -6.59 25.90
C MET A 199 16.99 -7.74 26.67
N MET A 200 17.77 -8.60 26.01
CA MET A 200 18.46 -9.72 26.67
C MET A 200 19.50 -9.29 27.71
N GLN A 201 19.98 -8.04 27.64
CA GLN A 201 20.95 -7.48 28.59
C GLN A 201 20.29 -6.73 29.75
N GLU A 202 19.15 -6.11 29.50
CA GLU A 202 18.52 -5.15 30.43
C GLU A 202 17.22 -5.69 31.06
N ASP A 203 16.49 -6.56 30.37
CA ASP A 203 15.22 -7.12 30.83
C ASP A 203 15.43 -8.50 31.50
N PRO A 204 15.14 -8.63 32.81
CA PRO A 204 15.26 -9.89 33.51
C PRO A 204 14.35 -11.02 33.01
N LEU A 205 13.31 -10.72 32.23
CA LEU A 205 12.44 -11.71 31.60
C LEU A 205 13.11 -12.35 30.38
N TYR A 206 13.87 -11.57 29.61
CA TYR A 206 14.59 -12.00 28.41
C TYR A 206 16.07 -12.34 28.66
N ALA A 207 16.46 -12.51 29.92
CA ALA A 207 17.82 -12.93 30.24
C ALA A 207 18.13 -14.27 29.57
N LYS A 208 19.34 -14.42 29.01
CA LYS A 208 19.74 -15.57 28.17
C LYS A 208 19.40 -16.93 28.78
N GLU A 209 19.57 -17.08 30.09
CA GLU A 209 19.30 -18.33 30.82
C GLU A 209 17.82 -18.61 31.12
N LYS A 210 16.91 -17.71 30.71
CA LYS A 210 15.46 -17.80 30.93
C LYS A 210 14.64 -17.82 29.66
N LEU A 211 15.30 -17.75 28.50
CA LEU A 211 14.60 -17.78 27.23
C LEU A 211 13.81 -19.08 27.09
N SER A 212 12.61 -18.96 26.55
CA SER A 212 11.82 -20.09 26.07
C SER A 212 12.46 -20.71 24.82
N SER A 213 11.98 -21.88 24.41
CA SER A 213 12.44 -22.51 23.15
C SER A 213 12.25 -21.59 21.95
N ASP A 214 11.10 -20.91 21.88
CA ASP A 214 10.75 -20.03 20.76
C ASP A 214 11.62 -18.75 20.77
N GLU A 215 11.89 -18.21 21.96
CA GLU A 215 12.80 -17.06 22.14
C GLU A 215 14.27 -17.41 21.84
N GLU A 216 14.72 -18.63 22.16
CA GLU A 216 16.05 -19.13 21.81
C GLU A 216 16.20 -19.25 20.28
N GLU A 217 15.22 -19.87 19.60
CA GLU A 217 15.21 -19.99 18.14
C GLU A 217 15.21 -18.61 17.46
N ALA A 218 14.40 -17.66 17.96
CA ALA A 218 14.39 -16.29 17.46
C ALA A 218 15.73 -15.56 17.69
N ALA A 219 16.37 -15.74 18.85
CA ALA A 219 17.69 -15.17 19.11
C ALA A 219 18.80 -15.78 18.21
N GLU A 220 18.71 -17.07 17.86
CA GLU A 220 19.57 -17.71 16.86
C GLU A 220 19.35 -17.11 15.47
N PHE A 221 18.08 -16.91 15.06
CA PHE A 221 17.73 -16.27 13.79
C PHE A 221 18.37 -14.88 13.68
N PHE A 222 18.31 -14.07 14.74
CA PHE A 222 18.94 -12.74 14.79
C PHE A 222 20.46 -12.75 15.06
N LYS A 223 21.09 -13.94 15.15
CA LYS A 223 22.54 -14.13 15.33
C LYS A 223 23.06 -13.48 16.61
N LEU A 224 22.35 -13.70 17.72
CA LEU A 224 22.69 -13.12 19.03
C LEU A 224 23.45 -14.08 19.96
N PHE A 225 23.84 -15.26 19.45
CA PHE A 225 24.63 -16.25 20.15
C PHE A 225 26.01 -16.50 19.53
#